data_AF-A0A512C5A9-F1
#
_entry.id   AF-A0A512C5A9-F1
#
_cell.length_a   1.000
_cell.length_b   1.000
_cell.length_c   1.000
_cell.angle_alpha   90.00
_cell.angle_beta   90.00
_cell.angle_gamma   90.00
#
_symmetry.space_group_name_H-M   'P 1'
#
loop_
_entity.id
_entity.type
_entity.pdbx_description
1 polymer ?
#
loop_
_entity_poly.entity_id
_entity_poly.type
_entity_poly.pdbx_seq_one_letter_code
_entity_poly.pdbx_strand_id
1 'polypeptide(L)'
;MTRPYSQDLRKRALARYEAGETIRSIAAALDISPSCVSKWHKLRRDTGSLAPGRVGGHKMPVLSGARGAWLEQRVRAAPFTLRGLVAELAERGVKTDRRAVWVFVHALDLSFKKKRSGRGALPA
;
A
#
# COMPACT_ATOMS: atom_id res chain seq x y z
N MET A 1 -6.17 6.37 14.76
CA MET A 1 -5.63 7.52 14.01
C MET A 1 -4.73 7.02 12.89
N THR A 2 -5.17 7.13 11.63
CA THR A 2 -4.45 6.56 10.47
C THR A 2 -3.40 7.52 9.90
N ARG A 3 -3.54 8.83 10.12
CA ARG A 3 -2.59 9.84 9.65
C ARG A 3 -1.54 10.12 10.72
N PRO A 4 -0.23 10.00 10.41
CA PRO A 4 0.82 10.38 11.35
C PRO A 4 0.85 11.90 11.56
N TYR A 5 1.25 12.34 12.75
CA TYR A 5 1.58 13.74 13.03
C TYR A 5 2.69 14.25 12.10
N SER A 6 2.63 15.56 11.78
CA SER A 6 3.61 16.24 10.93
C SER A 6 5.03 16.11 11.47
N GLN A 7 6.03 16.11 10.58
CA GLN A 7 7.43 16.03 11.01
C GLN A 7 7.86 17.26 11.82
N ASP A 8 7.31 18.43 11.52
CA ASP A 8 7.56 19.66 12.28
C ASP A 8 7.16 19.50 13.75
N LEU A 9 5.94 18.99 14.01
CA LEU A 9 5.46 18.77 15.37
C LEU A 9 6.36 17.80 16.15
N ARG A 10 6.84 16.75 15.48
CA ARG A 10 7.78 15.79 16.06
C ARG A 10 9.12 16.43 16.41
N LYS A 11 9.67 17.24 15.51
CA LYS A 11 10.92 17.97 15.73
C LYS A 11 10.81 18.93 16.91
N ARG A 12 9.72 19.69 16.99
CA ARG A 12 9.46 20.62 18.10
C ARG A 12 9.32 19.90 19.44
N ALA A 13 8.61 18.77 19.48
CA ALA A 13 8.51 17.95 20.68
C ALA A 13 9.88 17.42 21.13
N LEU A 14 10.71 16.97 20.18
CA LEU A 14 12.04 16.43 20.50
C LEU A 14 13.01 17.51 20.98
N ALA A 15 13.00 18.68 20.35
CA ALA A 15 13.85 19.81 20.76
C ALA A 15 13.56 20.23 22.22
N ARG A 16 12.30 20.25 22.62
CA ARG A 16 11.91 20.52 24.02
C ARG A 16 12.33 19.40 24.98
N TYR A 17 12.23 18.15 24.54
CA TYR A 17 12.70 17.00 25.32
C TYR A 17 14.22 17.05 25.53
N GLU A 18 14.99 17.39 24.49
CA GLU A 18 16.45 17.58 24.57
C GLU A 18 16.84 18.79 25.43
N ALA A 19 15.99 19.83 25.50
CA ALA A 19 16.14 20.94 26.42
C ALA A 19 15.83 20.60 27.89
N GLY A 20 15.45 19.35 28.19
CA GLY A 20 15.20 18.87 29.54
C GLY A 20 13.77 19.05 30.05
N GLU A 21 12.82 19.48 29.20
CA GLU A 21 11.42 19.59 29.61
C GLU A 21 10.79 18.20 29.86
N THR A 22 9.89 18.12 30.83
CA THR A 22 9.20 16.85 31.11
C THR A 22 8.23 16.49 29.98
N ILE A 23 8.09 15.18 29.71
CA ILE A 23 7.16 14.65 28.69
C ILE A 23 5.73 15.19 28.88
N ARG A 24 5.26 15.32 30.12
CA ARG A 24 3.92 15.83 30.43
C ARG A 24 3.78 17.33 30.09
N SER A 25 4.79 18.15 30.36
CA SER A 25 4.82 19.56 29.98
C SER A 25 4.76 19.72 28.46
N ILE A 26 5.61 18.99 27.73
CA ILE A 26 5.68 19.04 26.27
C ILE A 26 4.34 18.62 25.65
N ALA A 27 3.74 17.56 26.18
CA ALA A 27 2.46 17.04 25.73
C ALA A 27 1.33 18.05 25.89
N ALA A 28 1.25 18.72 27.04
CA ALA A 28 0.29 19.79 27.28
C ALA A 28 0.53 21.00 26.36
N ALA A 29 1.79 21.41 26.18
CA ALA A 29 2.14 22.57 25.34
C ALA A 29 1.91 22.36 23.84
N LEU A 30 1.92 21.10 23.38
CA LEU A 30 1.72 20.74 21.97
C LEU A 30 0.37 20.09 21.68
N ASP A 31 -0.50 19.98 22.69
CA ASP A 31 -1.80 19.30 22.62
C ASP A 31 -1.71 17.88 22.02
N ILE A 32 -0.79 17.08 22.55
CA ILE A 32 -0.57 15.69 22.13
C ILE A 32 -0.58 14.73 23.31
N SER A 33 -0.82 13.44 23.04
CA SER A 33 -0.65 12.41 24.07
C SER A 33 0.82 12.34 24.55
N PRO A 34 1.09 12.25 25.87
CA PRO A 34 2.43 12.05 26.44
C PRO A 34 3.20 10.87 25.81
N SER A 35 2.48 9.83 25.42
CA SER A 35 3.08 8.65 24.78
C SER A 35 3.71 8.94 23.41
N CYS A 36 3.33 10.03 22.73
CA CYS A 36 3.89 10.39 21.43
C CYS A 36 5.35 10.82 21.57
N VAL A 37 5.66 11.63 22.59
CA VAL A 37 7.01 12.15 22.83
C VAL A 37 8.00 11.01 23.09
N SER A 38 7.64 10.06 23.97
CA SER A 38 8.50 8.90 24.26
C SER A 38 8.69 8.00 23.05
N LYS A 39 7.65 7.79 22.24
CA LYS A 39 7.73 7.02 20.98
C LYS A 39 8.62 7.70 19.95
N TRP A 40 8.58 9.02 19.81
CA TRP A 40 9.43 9.75 18.87
C TRP A 40 10.89 9.81 19.32
N HIS A 41 11.14 9.95 20.63
CA HIS A 41 12.48 9.83 21.20
C HIS A 41 13.07 8.43 20.94
N LYS A 42 12.29 7.38 21.17
CA LYS A 42 12.70 6.01 20.84
C LYS A 42 13.02 5.87 19.34
N LEU A 43 12.13 6.34 18.46
CA LEU A 43 12.31 6.29 17.02
C LEU A 43 13.59 7.02 16.55
N ARG A 44 13.88 8.20 17.13
CA ARG A 44 15.10 8.96 16.82
C ARG A 44 16.35 8.20 17.24
N ARG A 45 16.37 7.54 18.40
CA ARG A 45 17.50 6.69 18.80
C ARG A 45 17.66 5.46 17.92
N ASP A 46 16.55 4.79 17.60
CA ASP A 46 16.60 3.49 16.92
C ASP A 46 16.89 3.64 15.41
N THR A 47 16.38 4.69 14.75
CA THR A 47 16.47 4.87 13.29
C THR A 47 17.25 6.13 12.88
N GLY A 48 17.59 7.02 13.81
CA GLY A 48 18.20 8.32 13.48
C GLY A 48 17.25 9.31 12.81
N SER A 49 15.98 8.96 12.57
CA SER A 49 15.00 9.78 11.86
C SER A 49 13.72 9.98 12.67
N LEU A 50 13.04 11.10 12.42
CA LEU A 50 11.70 11.39 12.95
C LEU A 50 10.60 11.17 11.91
N ALA A 51 10.97 10.75 10.70
CA ALA A 51 10.02 10.47 9.64
C ALA A 51 9.03 9.38 10.11
N PRO A 52 7.73 9.55 9.87
CA PRO A 52 6.78 8.46 10.10
C PRO A 52 7.17 7.25 9.27
N GLY A 53 7.03 6.06 9.87
CA GLY A 53 7.09 4.83 9.11
C GLY A 53 6.03 4.79 8.02
N ARG A 54 6.25 3.94 7.01
CA ARG A 54 5.28 3.70 5.94
C ARG A 54 3.93 3.30 6.54
N VAL A 55 2.87 4.03 6.23
CA VAL A 55 1.51 3.68 6.64
C VAL A 55 0.91 2.77 5.58
N GLY A 56 0.73 1.49 5.91
CA GLY A 56 0.21 0.49 5.00
C GLY A 56 1.23 -0.06 3.99
N GLY A 57 0.82 -1.06 3.21
CA GLY A 57 1.66 -1.64 2.15
C GLY A 57 2.84 -2.51 2.63
N HIS A 58 2.89 -2.88 3.92
CA HIS A 58 3.91 -3.79 4.44
C HIS A 58 3.81 -5.21 3.84
N LYS A 59 2.60 -5.65 3.50
CA LYS A 59 2.39 -6.94 2.83
C LYS A 59 2.61 -6.79 1.33
N MET A 60 3.60 -7.50 0.80
CA MET A 60 3.77 -7.62 -0.65
C MET A 60 2.58 -8.36 -1.28
N PRO A 61 2.07 -7.94 -2.44
CA PRO A 61 1.04 -8.68 -3.17
C PRO A 61 1.51 -10.10 -3.48
N VAL A 62 0.61 -11.08 -3.44
CA VAL A 62 0.92 -12.50 -3.76
C VAL A 62 1.51 -12.66 -5.18
N LEU A 63 1.13 -11.74 -6.08
CA LEU A 63 1.53 -11.67 -7.49
C LEU A 63 2.70 -10.70 -7.72
N SER A 64 3.62 -10.59 -6.76
CA SER A 64 4.87 -9.83 -6.93
C SER A 64 6.04 -10.72 -7.39
N GLY A 65 7.09 -10.10 -7.93
CA GLY A 65 8.32 -10.80 -8.33
C GLY A 65 8.11 -11.77 -9.49
N ALA A 66 8.73 -12.95 -9.42
CA ALA A 66 8.69 -13.96 -10.49
C ALA A 66 7.27 -14.38 -10.90
N ARG A 67 6.33 -14.43 -9.93
CA ARG A 67 4.92 -14.78 -10.20
C ARG A 67 4.22 -13.71 -11.02
N GLY A 68 4.51 -12.43 -10.73
CA GLY A 68 4.01 -11.30 -11.50
C GLY A 68 4.60 -11.28 -12.91
N ALA A 69 5.91 -11.47 -13.04
CA ALA A 69 6.58 -11.51 -14.35
C ALA A 69 6.02 -12.61 -15.27
N TRP A 70 5.76 -13.80 -14.72
CA TRP A 70 5.11 -14.86 -15.47
C TRP A 70 3.68 -14.48 -15.88
N LEU A 71 2.89 -13.95 -14.94
CA LEU A 71 1.51 -13.57 -15.21
C LEU A 71 1.43 -12.48 -16.28
N GLU A 72 2.35 -11.52 -16.29
CA GLU A 72 2.44 -10.52 -17.35
C GLU A 72 2.69 -11.14 -18.73
N GLN A 73 3.69 -12.03 -18.84
CA GLN A 73 3.97 -12.73 -20.10
C GLN A 73 2.75 -13.54 -20.57
N ARG A 74 2.09 -14.25 -19.65
CA ARG A 74 0.91 -15.06 -19.94
C ARG A 74 -0.27 -14.24 -20.45
N VAL A 75 -0.50 -13.06 -19.86
CA VAL A 75 -1.59 -12.14 -20.22
C VAL A 75 -1.33 -11.47 -21.58
N ARG A 76 -0.06 -11.24 -21.94
CA ARG A 76 0.32 -10.70 -23.27
C ARG A 76 0.30 -11.76 -24.37
N ALA A 77 0.57 -13.02 -24.06
CA ALA A 77 0.68 -14.08 -25.05
C ALA A 77 -0.67 -14.53 -25.65
N ALA A 78 -1.76 -14.47 -24.89
CA ALA A 78 -3.06 -14.95 -25.36
C ALA A 78 -4.24 -14.28 -24.62
N PRO A 79 -5.43 -14.22 -25.25
CA PRO A 79 -6.63 -13.77 -24.57
C PRO A 79 -6.90 -14.60 -23.31
N PHE A 80 -7.42 -13.96 -22.28
CA PHE A 80 -7.56 -14.54 -20.96
C PHE A 80 -8.89 -14.18 -20.31
N THR A 81 -9.29 -14.97 -19.33
CA THR A 81 -10.34 -14.62 -18.38
C THR A 81 -9.76 -14.59 -16.98
N LEU A 82 -10.26 -13.73 -16.10
CA LEU A 82 -9.76 -13.63 -14.72
C LEU A 82 -9.91 -14.96 -13.96
N ARG A 83 -10.97 -15.74 -14.25
CA ARG A 83 -11.17 -17.07 -13.66
C ARG A 83 -10.16 -18.09 -14.20
N GLY A 84 -9.85 -18.04 -15.50
CA GLY A 84 -8.82 -18.88 -16.11
C GLY A 84 -7.45 -18.62 -15.50
N LEU A 85 -7.06 -17.35 -15.33
CA LEU A 85 -5.79 -16.99 -14.69
C LEU A 85 -5.70 -17.50 -13.24
N VAL A 86 -6.80 -17.48 -12.47
CA VAL A 86 -6.82 -18.06 -11.12
C VAL A 86 -6.58 -19.57 -11.16
N ALA A 87 -7.18 -20.29 -12.11
CA ALA A 87 -6.99 -21.73 -12.26
C ALA A 87 -5.54 -22.08 -12.65
N GLU A 88 -4.98 -21.39 -13.65
CA GLU A 88 -3.58 -21.58 -14.07
C GLU A 88 -2.58 -21.25 -12.95
N LEU A 89 -2.89 -20.25 -12.11
CA LEU A 89 -2.09 -19.92 -10.93
C LEU A 89 -2.22 -21.00 -9.84
N ALA A 90 -3.40 -21.59 -9.67
CA ALA A 90 -3.62 -22.70 -8.73
C ALA A 90 -2.86 -23.97 -9.16
N GLU A 91 -2.84 -24.30 -10.45
CA GLU A 91 -2.02 -25.39 -11.02
C GLU A 91 -0.53 -25.19 -10.74
N ARG A 92 -0.08 -23.95 -10.68
CA ARG A 92 1.30 -23.56 -10.33
C ARG A 92 1.56 -23.47 -8.82
N GLY A 93 0.60 -23.90 -7.99
CA GLY A 93 0.69 -23.86 -6.53
C GLY A 93 0.55 -22.46 -5.91
N VAL A 94 0.13 -21.46 -6.68
CA VAL A 94 -0.09 -20.09 -6.19
C VAL A 94 -1.54 -19.94 -5.74
N LYS A 95 -1.77 -19.95 -4.42
CA LYS A 95 -3.07 -19.65 -3.84
C LYS A 95 -3.37 -18.15 -3.99
N THR A 96 -4.20 -17.81 -4.97
CA THR A 96 -4.65 -16.44 -5.22
C THR A 96 -6.15 -16.40 -5.46
N ASP A 97 -6.73 -15.22 -5.33
CA ASP A 97 -8.13 -14.98 -5.57
C ASP A 97 -8.34 -14.07 -6.80
N ARG A 98 -9.55 -14.04 -7.32
CA ARG A 98 -9.90 -13.24 -8.51
C ARG A 98 -9.62 -11.74 -8.31
N ARG A 99 -9.74 -11.21 -7.10
CA ARG A 99 -9.48 -9.79 -6.82
C ARG A 99 -7.98 -9.49 -6.92
N ALA A 100 -7.12 -10.35 -6.39
CA ALA A 100 -5.67 -10.19 -6.53
C ALA A 100 -5.25 -10.17 -8.00
N VAL A 101 -5.77 -11.09 -8.81
CA VAL A 101 -5.52 -11.13 -10.26
C VAL A 101 -6.06 -9.88 -10.95
N TRP A 102 -7.28 -9.44 -10.60
CA TRP A 102 -7.86 -8.21 -11.14
C TRP A 102 -7.01 -6.98 -10.83
N VAL A 103 -6.54 -6.82 -9.58
CA VAL A 103 -5.67 -5.69 -9.18
C VAL A 103 -4.38 -5.71 -9.99
N PHE A 104 -3.79 -6.89 -10.19
CA PHE A 104 -2.58 -7.06 -10.99
C PHE A 104 -2.80 -6.68 -12.46
N VAL A 105 -3.83 -7.21 -13.11
CA VAL A 105 -4.15 -6.92 -14.52
C VAL A 105 -4.51 -5.44 -14.72
N HIS A 106 -5.23 -4.83 -13.77
CA HIS A 106 -5.54 -3.40 -13.81
C HIS A 106 -4.30 -2.52 -13.62
N ALA A 107 -3.35 -2.92 -12.77
CA ALA A 107 -2.09 -2.19 -12.61
C ALA A 107 -1.23 -2.23 -13.89
N LEU A 108 -1.41 -3.25 -14.74
CA LEU A 108 -0.77 -3.34 -16.07
C LEU A 108 -1.51 -2.57 -17.18
N ASP A 109 -2.59 -1.86 -16.84
CA ASP A 109 -3.49 -1.17 -17.77
C ASP A 109 -4.13 -2.06 -18.85
N LEU A 110 -4.11 -3.37 -18.67
CA LEU A 110 -4.67 -4.37 -19.59
C LEU A 110 -6.19 -4.53 -19.41
N SER A 111 -6.84 -3.48 -18.92
CA SER A 111 -8.29 -3.49 -18.72
C SER A 111 -8.98 -3.53 -20.08
N PHE A 112 -9.83 -4.54 -20.29
CA PHE A 112 -10.66 -4.61 -21.50
C PHE A 112 -11.69 -3.49 -21.44
N LYS A 113 -11.41 -2.36 -22.10
CA LYS A 113 -12.39 -1.29 -22.27
C LYS A 113 -13.53 -1.80 -23.14
N LYS A 114 -14.72 -1.95 -22.56
CA LYS A 114 -15.95 -2.26 -23.30
C LYS A 114 -16.20 -1.14 -24.32
N LYS A 115 -15.86 -1.35 -25.58
CA LYS A 115 -16.36 -0.51 -26.68
C LYS A 115 -17.85 -0.82 -26.80
N ARG A 116 -18.70 0.22 -26.87
CA ARG A 116 -20.12 0.05 -27.20
C ARG A 116 -20.18 -0.53 -28.61
N SER A 117 -20.31 -1.85 -28.74
CA SER A 117 -20.80 -2.42 -29.98
C SER A 117 -22.21 -1.87 -30.15
N GLY A 118 -22.39 -1.02 -31.16
CA GLY A 118 -23.72 -0.62 -31.60
C GLY A 118 -24.49 -1.88 -31.95
N ARG A 119 -25.53 -2.18 -31.20
CA ARG A 119 -26.61 -3.02 -31.69
C ARG A 119 -27.33 -2.21 -32.77
N GLY A 120 -26.84 -2.28 -34.00
CA GLY A 120 -27.67 -2.03 -35.17
C GLY A 120 -28.34 -3.35 -35.49
N ALA A 121 -29.64 -3.44 -35.21
CA ALA A 121 -30.47 -4.51 -35.75
C ALA A 121 -30.34 -4.53 -37.28
N LEU A 122 -30.22 -5.72 -37.87
CA LEU A 122 -30.52 -5.94 -39.28
C LEU A 122 -32.04 -6.09 -39.40
N PRO A 123 -32.73 -5.25 -40.18
CA PRO A 123 -33.95 -5.65 -40.85
C PRO A 123 -33.69 -5.82 -42.34
N ALA A 124 -33.88 -7.04 -42.84
CA ALA A 124 -34.45 -7.37 -44.15
C ALA A 124 -34.71 -8.87 -44.17
#